data_AF-A0A151QTG0-F1
#
_entry.id   AF-A0A151QTG0-F1
#
_cell.length_a   1.000
_cell.length_b   1.000
_cell.length_c   1.000
_cell.angle_alpha   90.00
_cell.angle_beta   90.00
_cell.angle_gamma   90.00
#
_symmetry.space_group_name_H-M   'P 1'
#
loop_
_entity.id
_entity.type
_entity.pdbx_description
1 polymer ?
#
loop_
_entity_poly.entity_id
_entity_poly.type
_entity_poly.pdbx_seq_one_letter_code
_entity_poly.pdbx_strand_id
1 'polypeptide(L)'
;VSLAIGKYQDKVLCDVVLMEASHILLGRPWKYDTKAIHDGFTNKISFVYQDKKVVLKPLTPREVCEDQIKMREKRVQEKREKSETPKKHRKKKSKTFEGQEGNT
;
A
#
# COMPACT_ATOMS: atom_id res chain seq x y z
N VAL A 1 -2.59 -6.86 -0.81
CA VAL A 1 -1.73 -5.67 -0.53
C VAL A 1 -1.48 -5.59 0.97
N SER A 2 -0.24 -5.32 1.42
CA SER A 2 0.05 -5.10 2.84
C SER A 2 -0.19 -3.64 3.22
N LEU A 3 -1.05 -3.40 4.20
CA LEU A 3 -1.37 -2.08 4.75
C LEU A 3 -0.71 -1.94 6.13
N ALA A 4 -0.11 -0.78 6.38
CA ALA A 4 0.35 -0.41 7.71
C ALA A 4 -0.16 0.99 8.06
N ILE A 5 -0.81 1.13 9.22
CA ILE A 5 -1.29 2.40 9.75
C ILE A 5 -0.76 2.55 11.17
N GLY A 6 0.34 3.27 11.33
CA GLY A 6 1.05 3.32 12.61
C GLY A 6 1.47 1.92 13.07
N LYS A 7 0.86 1.43 14.16
CA LYS A 7 1.13 0.10 14.75
C LYS A 7 0.23 -1.01 14.19
N TYR A 8 -0.81 -0.66 13.45
CA TYR A 8 -1.68 -1.63 12.78
C TYR A 8 -1.02 -2.13 11.50
N GLN A 9 -1.02 -3.44 11.29
CA GLN A 9 -0.56 -4.07 10.06
C GLN A 9 -1.61 -5.07 9.60
N ASP A 10 -1.91 -5.10 8.31
CA ASP A 10 -2.89 -6.02 7.77
C ASP A 10 -2.58 -6.38 6.31
N LYS A 11 -3.13 -7.51 5.85
CA LYS A 11 -3.10 -7.93 4.46
C LYS A 11 -4.53 -7.89 3.92
N VAL A 12 -4.79 -6.91 3.06
CA VAL A 12 -6.10 -6.70 2.44
C VAL A 12 -6.14 -7.23 1.01
N LEU A 13 -7.26 -7.81 0.62
CA LEU A 13 -7.60 -8.11 -0.78
C LEU A 13 -8.22 -6.86 -1.39
N CYS A 14 -7.70 -6.41 -2.54
CA CYS A 14 -8.22 -5.25 -3.24
C CYS A 14 -7.90 -5.30 -4.74
N ASP A 15 -8.77 -4.67 -5.53
CA ASP A 15 -8.51 -4.42 -6.94
C ASP A 15 -7.58 -3.23 -7.10
N VAL A 16 -6.53 -3.38 -7.91
CA VAL A 16 -5.52 -2.34 -8.13
C VAL A 16 -5.68 -1.78 -9.53
N VAL A 17 -5.98 -0.49 -9.61
CA VAL A 17 -5.98 0.27 -10.87
C VAL A 17 -4.64 0.99 -11.00
N LEU A 18 -4.04 0.95 -12.20
CA LEU A 18 -2.79 1.67 -12.52
C LEU A 18 -3.06 3.18 -12.61
N MET A 19 -3.17 3.81 -11.45
CA MET A 19 -3.17 5.26 -11.27
C MET A 19 -2.03 5.61 -10.32
N GLU A 20 -1.60 6.87 -10.27
CA GLU A 20 -0.78 7.36 -9.16
C GLU A 20 -1.61 7.34 -7.86
N ALA A 21 -1.90 6.15 -7.33
CA ALA A 21 -2.71 5.95 -6.15
C ALA A 21 -1.82 6.09 -4.90
N SER A 22 -1.97 7.22 -4.20
CA SER A 22 -1.39 7.45 -2.88
C SER A 22 -2.37 7.22 -1.73
N HIS A 23 -3.65 6.98 -2.03
CA HIS A 23 -4.72 6.91 -1.04
C HIS A 23 -5.46 5.58 -1.14
N ILE A 24 -5.69 4.94 0.02
CA ILE A 24 -6.45 3.71 0.15
C ILE A 24 -7.82 4.06 0.74
N LEU A 25 -8.90 3.67 0.07
CA LEU A 25 -10.25 3.82 0.58
C LEU A 25 -10.67 2.52 1.27
N LEU A 26 -10.83 2.59 2.59
CA LEU A 26 -11.33 1.47 3.39
C LEU A 26 -12.86 1.47 3.38
N GLY A 27 -13.43 0.52 2.65
CA GLY A 27 -14.87 0.41 2.46
C GLY A 27 -15.63 -0.19 3.65
N ARG A 28 -16.94 -0.37 3.44
CA ARG A 28 -17.84 -1.05 4.39
C ARG A 28 -17.37 -2.46 4.79
N PRO A 29 -16.84 -3.31 3.90
CA PRO A 29 -16.32 -4.64 4.28
C PRO A 29 -15.23 -4.53 5.35
N TRP A 30 -14.20 -3.72 5.13
CA TRP A 30 -13.14 -3.51 6.12
C TRP A 30 -13.68 -3.00 7.45
N LYS A 31 -14.62 -2.05 7.42
CA LYS A 31 -15.27 -1.53 8.64
C LYS A 31 -16.02 -2.63 9.40
N TYR A 32 -16.70 -3.53 8.70
CA TYR A 32 -17.45 -4.63 9.30
C TYR A 32 -16.50 -5.68 9.89
N ASP A 33 -15.50 -6.11 9.11
CA ASP A 33 -14.53 -7.14 9.49
C ASP A 33 -13.73 -6.74 10.74
N THR A 34 -13.34 -5.46 10.82
CA THR A 34 -12.61 -4.90 11.97
C THR A 34 -13.50 -4.41 13.11
N LYS A 35 -14.83 -4.48 12.94
CA LYS A 35 -15.82 -3.90 13.87
C LYS A 35 -15.51 -2.43 14.19
N ALA A 36 -15.05 -1.68 13.20
CA ALA A 36 -14.63 -0.30 13.38
C ALA A 36 -15.82 0.63 13.62
N ILE A 37 -15.72 1.42 14.69
CA ILE A 37 -16.71 2.42 15.10
C ILE A 37 -16.23 3.78 14.61
N HIS A 38 -17.10 4.47 13.85
CA HIS A 38 -16.85 5.82 13.37
C HIS A 38 -17.64 6.81 14.20
N ASP A 39 -16.93 7.74 14.85
CA ASP A 39 -17.51 8.93 15.47
C ASP A 39 -17.65 10.00 14.39
N GLY A 40 -18.87 10.22 13.91
CA GLY A 40 -19.16 11.17 12.85
C GLY A 40 -18.94 12.64 13.25
N PHE A 41 -18.94 12.96 14.55
CA PHE A 41 -18.72 14.33 15.02
C PHE A 41 -17.23 14.69 15.01
N THR A 42 -16.39 13.81 15.55
CA THR A 42 -14.93 14.05 15.61
C THR A 42 -14.16 13.43 14.43
N ASN A 43 -14.87 12.75 13.53
CA ASN A 43 -14.33 11.98 12.42
C ASN A 43 -13.27 10.94 12.84
N LYS A 44 -13.35 10.42 14.07
CA LYS A 44 -12.44 9.40 14.59
C LYS A 44 -12.95 8.01 14.24
N ILE A 45 -12.04 7.10 13.92
CA ILE A 45 -12.36 5.68 13.71
C ILE A 45 -11.64 4.87 14.78
N SER A 46 -12.37 4.03 15.50
CA SER A 46 -11.79 3.17 16.55
C SER A 46 -12.11 1.71 16.32
N PHE A 47 -11.13 0.84 16.54
CA PHE A 47 -11.26 -0.61 16.36
C PHE A 47 -10.27 -1.33 17.29
N VAL A 48 -10.42 -2.65 17.43
CA VAL A 48 -9.49 -3.48 18.20
C VAL A 48 -8.59 -4.24 17.25
N TYR A 49 -7.29 -4.20 17.51
CA TYR A 49 -6.29 -4.97 16.79
C TYR A 49 -5.29 -5.54 17.79
N GLN A 50 -5.11 -6.87 17.79
CA GLN A 50 -4.25 -7.58 18.75
C GLN A 50 -4.57 -7.18 20.20
N ASP A 51 -5.85 -7.23 20.57
CA ASP A 51 -6.38 -6.85 21.90
C ASP A 51 -6.09 -5.40 22.32
N LYS A 52 -5.62 -4.56 21.40
CA LYS A 52 -5.35 -3.14 21.65
C LYS A 52 -6.34 -2.28 20.89
N LYS A 53 -6.92 -1.31 21.59
CA LYS A 53 -7.76 -0.29 20.98
C LYS A 53 -6.90 0.66 20.14
N VAL A 54 -7.15 0.69 18.85
CA VAL A 54 -6.55 1.62 17.89
C VAL A 54 -7.56 2.72 17.60
N VAL A 55 -7.10 3.98 17.59
CA VAL A 55 -7.92 5.14 17.24
C VAL A 55 -7.22 5.93 16.14
N LEU A 56 -7.83 5.93 14.96
CA LEU A 56 -7.45 6.78 13.85
C LEU A 56 -8.13 8.14 14.04
N LYS A 57 -7.32 9.19 13.93
CA LYS A 57 -7.78 10.57 13.99
C LYS A 57 -7.65 11.20 12.61
N PRO A 58 -8.55 12.12 12.25
CA PRO A 58 -8.36 12.91 11.04
C PRO A 58 -7.07 13.71 11.16
N LEU A 59 -6.33 13.77 10.06
CA LEU A 59 -5.21 14.69 9.93
C LEU A 59 -5.75 16.11 9.73
N THR A 60 -5.04 17.09 10.24
CA THR A 60 -5.30 18.49 9.96
C THR A 60 -4.95 18.82 8.51
N PRO A 61 -5.58 19.85 7.90
CA PRO A 61 -5.23 20.28 6.54
C PRO A 61 -3.75 20.61 6.37
N ARG A 62 -3.10 21.13 7.42
CA ARG A 62 -1.68 21.45 7.44
C ARG A 62 -0.81 20.20 7.36
N GLU A 63 -1.08 19.20 8.21
CA GLU A 63 -0.35 17.91 8.17
C GLU A 63 -0.51 17.24 6.80
N VAL A 64 -1.72 17.26 6.24
CA VAL A 64 -2.00 16.72 4.90
C VAL A 64 -1.19 17.45 3.82
N CYS A 65 -1.04 18.77 3.92
CA CYS A 65 -0.24 19.56 2.98
C CYS A 65 1.25 19.21 3.08
N GLU A 66 1.79 19.18 4.30
CA GLU A 66 3.19 18.85 4.57
C GLU A 66 3.55 17.44 4.06
N ASP A 67 2.69 16.45 4.30
CA ASP A 67 2.87 15.08 3.82
C ASP A 67 2.86 14.98 2.28
N GLN A 68 1.96 15.73 1.61
CA GLN A 68 1.91 15.73 0.14
C GLN A 68 3.17 16.35 -0.47
N ILE A 69 3.69 17.44 0.11
CA ILE A 69 4.94 18.08 -0.34
C ILE A 69 6.08 17.08 -0.20
N LYS A 70 6.24 16.47 0.98
CA LYS A 70 7.29 15.49 1.27
C LYS A 70 7.22 14.28 0.33
N MET A 71 6.02 13.76 0.05
CA MET A 71 5.85 12.67 -0.90
C MET A 71 6.26 13.08 -2.32
N ARG A 72 5.95 14.31 -2.75
CA ARG A 72 6.34 14.82 -4.06
C ARG A 72 7.86 14.97 -4.17
N GLU A 73 8.52 15.50 -3.15
CA GLU A 73 9.97 15.65 -3.10
C GLU A 73 10.68 14.29 -3.17
N LYS A 74 10.21 13.30 -2.40
CA LYS A 74 10.76 11.95 -2.43
C LYS A 74 10.65 11.33 -3.83
N ARG A 75 9.53 11.52 -4.53
CA ARG A 75 9.37 11.05 -5.93
C ARG A 75 10.33 11.73 -6.90
N VAL A 76 10.62 13.01 -6.72
CA VAL A 76 11.60 13.74 -7.54
C VAL A 76 13.00 13.19 -7.31
N GLN A 77 13.36 12.95 -6.04
CA GLN A 77 14.65 12.36 -5.67
C GLN A 77 14.82 10.94 -6.24
N GLU A 78 13.82 10.08 -6.06
CA GLU A 78 13.84 8.70 -6.59
C GLU A 78 13.94 8.68 -8.14
N LYS A 79 13.34 9.66 -8.83
CA LYS A 79 13.48 9.81 -10.28
C LYS A 79 14.90 10.21 -10.70
N ARG A 80 15.55 11.12 -9.95
CA ARG A 80 16.94 11.55 -10.19
C ARG A 80 17.92 10.39 -9.98
N GLU A 81 17.77 9.64 -8.89
CA GLU A 81 18.61 8.47 -8.58
C GLU A 81 18.45 7.34 -9.60
N LYS A 82 17.24 7.13 -10.15
CA LYS A 82 16.98 6.16 -11.23
C LYS A 82 17.55 6.57 -12.58
N SER A 83 17.77 7.88 -12.83
CA SER A 83 18.41 8.34 -14.07
C SER A 83 19.94 8.26 -14.05
N GLU A 84 20.57 8.13 -12.88
CA GLU A 84 22.04 8.11 -12.73
C GLU A 84 22.65 6.68 -12.71
N THR A 85 21.83 5.62 -12.71
CA THR A 85 22.32 4.23 -12.81
C THR A 85 22.26 3.71 -14.26
N PRO A 86 23.38 3.26 -14.86
CA PRO A 86 23.40 2.79 -16.24
C PRO A 86 22.67 1.44 -16.38
N LYS A 87 21.70 1.39 -17.31
CA LYS A 87 20.97 0.19 -17.72
C LYS A 87 21.94 -0.87 -18.28
N LYS A 88 22.34 -1.86 -17.46
CA LYS A 88 22.92 -3.11 -17.98
C LYS A 88 21.82 -3.89 -18.71
N HIS A 89 21.84 -3.80 -20.04
CA HIS A 89 21.19 -4.77 -20.92
C HIS A 89 21.66 -6.19 -20.54
N ARG A 90 20.73 -7.09 -20.19
CA ARG A 90 20.96 -8.54 -20.31
C ARG A 90 19.98 -9.11 -21.33
N LYS A 91 20.48 -9.32 -22.54
CA LYS A 91 19.84 -10.13 -23.59
C LYS A 91 19.77 -11.60 -23.13
N LYS A 92 18.56 -12.17 -23.33
CA LYS A 92 18.15 -13.57 -23.62
C LYS A 92 18.85 -14.75 -22.93
N LYS A 93 18.03 -15.68 -22.44
CA LYS A 93 18.01 -17.05 -23.00
C LYS A 93 16.64 -17.70 -22.84
N SER A 94 16.00 -17.94 -23.98
CA SER A 94 14.98 -18.97 -24.18
C SER A 94 15.52 -20.33 -23.73
N LYS A 95 14.73 -21.08 -22.97
CA LYS A 95 14.90 -22.53 -22.85
C LYS A 95 13.60 -23.20 -23.29
N THR A 96 13.66 -23.71 -24.51
CA THR A 96 12.91 -24.90 -24.97
C THR A 96 13.12 -26.02 -23.96
N PHE A 97 12.05 -26.72 -23.59
CA PHE A 97 12.15 -28.08 -23.07
C PHE A 97 11.39 -28.98 -24.05
N GLU A 98 12.14 -29.66 -24.91
CA GLU A 98 11.69 -30.93 -25.49
C GLU A 98 11.77 -32.02 -24.41
N GLY A 99 10.84 -32.98 -24.51
CA GLY A 99 10.39 -33.81 -23.40
C GLY A 99 11.20 -35.07 -23.12
N GLN A 100 10.61 -35.96 -22.31
CA GLN A 100 10.57 -37.40 -22.53
C GLN A 100 9.69 -38.12 -21.52
N GLU A 101 9.23 -39.29 -21.97
CA GLU A 101 8.19 -40.19 -21.51
C GLU A 101 8.58 -41.07 -20.30
N GLY A 102 7.55 -41.66 -19.67
CA GLY A 102 7.58 -42.95 -18.94
C GLY A 102 8.09 -42.89 -17.49
N ASN A 103 7.68 -43.76 -16.57
CA ASN A 103 6.77 -44.91 -16.63
C ASN A 103 6.50 -45.36 -15.18
N THR A 104 5.26 -45.69 -14.82
CA THR A 104 4.79 -46.89 -14.07
C THR A 104 3.29 -46.73 -13.86
#